data_AF-A0A267G3I7-F1
#
_entry.id   AF-A0A267G3I7-F1
#
_cell.length_a   1.000
_cell.length_b   1.000
_cell.length_c   1.000
_cell.angle_alpha   90.00
_cell.angle_beta   90.00
_cell.angle_gamma   90.00
#
_symmetry.space_group_name_H-M   'P 1'
#
loop_
_entity.id
_entity.type
_entity.pdbx_description
1 polymer ?
#
loop_
_entity_poly.entity_id
_entity_poly.type
_entity_poly.pdbx_seq_one_letter_code
_entity_poly.pdbx_strand_id
1 'polypeptide(L)'
;MKRCPGPARRHLNRMRIRSPKLRLALGLPALLLTLMIASHLAHRLAKELEFFPAIPMLPLHSTGASASGRGIPPSFVHQSWKSASLPNRFSVWSASWRRCFPDWQHRLWTDADNADFVRRKFPDFYPTWRSLPTKIERVDSVRYLYLYSMGGLYADLDSECLHPFHHLLANCSVVLGSMSVGSGWTAWRMPSGLVQNSLMYSRPGQQIWLDAIQEVQRIASQRRWSLLTGSYPLEEDRTGPLMLMRLLKRNWASYSGSVCLYRPEFFNPFSWFGSDPACRTLNGMTADELETCRRRYNSSYAIQYHTQVWRHGKSNMARAS
;
A
#
# COMPACT_ATOMS: atom_id res chain seq x y z
N MET A 1 23.64 -69.31 -82.80
CA MET A 1 24.74 -69.52 -81.81
C MET A 1 25.55 -68.23 -81.75
N LYS A 2 25.75 -67.47 -80.66
CA LYS A 2 25.90 -67.77 -79.22
C LYS A 2 25.26 -66.66 -78.35
N ARG A 3 24.48 -67.12 -77.36
CA ARG A 3 24.21 -66.64 -75.97
C ARG A 3 24.25 -65.14 -75.63
N CYS A 4 23.10 -64.62 -75.17
CA CYS A 4 23.01 -63.51 -74.21
C CYS A 4 23.45 -63.96 -72.80
N PRO A 5 24.04 -63.04 -72.02
CA PRO A 5 23.61 -62.91 -70.63
C PRO A 5 23.61 -61.46 -70.09
N GLY A 6 22.53 -61.12 -69.38
CA GLY A 6 22.56 -60.58 -68.00
C GLY A 6 22.88 -59.09 -67.76
N PRO A 7 22.28 -58.45 -66.73
CA PRO A 7 22.05 -57.01 -66.68
C PRO A 7 23.10 -56.22 -65.86
N ALA A 8 23.44 -55.02 -66.33
CA ALA A 8 24.34 -54.10 -65.62
C ALA A 8 23.57 -53.22 -64.61
N ARG A 9 23.98 -53.31 -63.34
CA ARG A 9 23.51 -52.48 -62.20
C ARG A 9 23.80 -50.99 -62.44
N ARG A 10 22.78 -50.14 -62.38
CA ARG A 10 22.95 -48.67 -62.35
C ARG A 10 23.22 -48.21 -60.90
N HIS A 11 24.33 -47.50 -60.74
CA HIS A 11 24.80 -46.90 -59.49
C HIS A 11 23.87 -45.77 -58.98
N LEU A 12 23.56 -45.82 -57.69
CA LEU A 12 22.95 -44.71 -56.93
C LEU A 12 23.99 -43.61 -56.69
N ASN A 13 23.80 -42.45 -57.33
CA ASN A 13 24.57 -41.24 -57.06
C ASN A 13 24.17 -40.64 -55.69
N ARG A 14 25.11 -40.58 -54.75
CA ARG A 14 25.00 -39.81 -53.50
C ARG A 14 25.02 -38.31 -53.84
N MET A 15 23.87 -37.66 -53.81
CA MET A 15 23.79 -36.19 -53.77
C MET A 15 23.98 -35.72 -52.32
N ARG A 16 25.14 -35.11 -52.06
CA ARG A 16 25.54 -34.56 -50.76
C ARG A 16 25.13 -33.08 -50.72
N ILE A 17 23.95 -32.77 -50.19
CA ILE A 17 23.56 -31.38 -49.93
C ILE A 17 24.19 -30.95 -48.61
N ARG A 18 25.21 -30.08 -48.68
CA ARG A 18 25.71 -29.30 -47.54
C ARG A 18 24.96 -27.97 -47.50
N SER A 19 24.29 -27.68 -46.40
CA SER A 19 23.97 -26.30 -45.99
C SER A 19 24.16 -26.15 -44.48
N PRO A 20 25.26 -25.52 -44.00
CA PRO A 20 25.43 -25.22 -42.59
C PRO A 20 25.05 -23.76 -42.32
N LYS A 21 23.74 -23.45 -42.26
CA LYS A 21 23.26 -22.14 -41.77
C LYS A 21 21.89 -22.28 -41.10
N LEU A 22 21.79 -23.06 -40.03
CA LEU A 22 20.65 -22.97 -39.11
C LEU A 22 20.97 -23.53 -37.71
N ARG A 23 22.08 -23.08 -37.12
CA ARG A 23 22.41 -23.40 -35.71
C ARG A 23 23.10 -22.21 -35.05
N LEU A 24 22.41 -21.08 -34.91
CA LEU A 24 22.73 -20.06 -33.91
C LEU A 24 21.64 -18.96 -33.89
N ALA A 25 20.44 -19.29 -33.41
CA ALA A 25 19.41 -18.28 -33.13
C ALA A 25 18.64 -18.53 -31.82
N LEU A 26 18.80 -19.70 -31.20
CA LEU A 26 18.09 -20.10 -29.97
C LEU A 26 18.85 -19.79 -28.68
N GLY A 27 20.15 -19.45 -28.76
CA GLY A 27 21.00 -19.23 -27.57
C GLY A 27 20.74 -17.88 -26.87
N LEU A 28 20.57 -16.81 -27.64
CA LEU A 28 20.35 -15.47 -27.09
C LEU A 28 19.00 -15.33 -26.36
N PRO A 29 17.87 -15.82 -26.92
CA PRO A 29 16.58 -15.78 -26.22
C PRO A 29 16.57 -16.63 -24.93
N ALA A 30 17.21 -17.81 -24.95
CA ALA A 30 17.30 -18.68 -23.78
C ALA A 30 18.17 -18.06 -22.67
N LEU A 31 19.30 -17.43 -23.03
CA LEU A 31 20.16 -16.71 -22.10
C LEU A 31 19.47 -15.48 -21.50
N LEU A 32 18.72 -14.72 -22.30
CA LEU A 32 17.94 -13.60 -21.81
C LEU A 32 16.85 -14.06 -20.84
N LEU A 33 16.17 -15.18 -21.14
CA LEU A 33 15.16 -15.76 -20.25
C LEU A 33 15.75 -16.22 -18.92
N THR A 34 16.90 -16.89 -18.91
CA THR A 34 17.56 -17.32 -17.67
C THR A 34 18.05 -16.13 -16.84
N LEU A 35 18.60 -15.09 -17.47
CA LEU A 35 18.98 -13.85 -16.77
C LEU A 35 17.77 -13.13 -16.17
N MET A 36 16.63 -13.11 -16.86
CA MET A 36 15.38 -12.56 -16.32
C MET A 36 14.85 -13.36 -15.13
N ILE A 37 14.86 -14.69 -15.22
CA ILE A 37 14.46 -15.58 -14.12
C ILE A 37 15.39 -15.38 -12.91
N ALA A 38 16.70 -15.38 -13.11
CA ALA A 38 17.68 -15.15 -12.05
C ALA A 38 17.51 -13.77 -11.40
N SER A 39 17.26 -12.72 -12.19
CA SER A 39 16.96 -11.38 -11.69
C SER A 39 15.65 -11.34 -10.89
N HIS A 40 14.60 -12.03 -11.34
CA HIS A 40 13.33 -12.14 -10.63
C HIS A 40 13.49 -12.85 -9.28
N LEU A 41 14.19 -13.99 -9.27
CA LEU A 41 14.50 -14.74 -8.04
C LEU A 41 15.36 -13.92 -7.09
N ALA A 42 16.41 -13.24 -7.58
CA ALA A 42 17.24 -12.37 -6.77
C ALA A 42 16.45 -11.20 -6.18
N HIS A 43 15.54 -10.59 -6.95
CA HIS A 43 14.70 -9.50 -6.47
C HIS A 43 13.66 -9.98 -5.43
N ARG A 44 13.05 -11.15 -5.65
CA ARG A 44 12.17 -11.81 -4.67
C ARG A 44 12.92 -12.10 -3.38
N LEU A 45 14.08 -12.74 -3.47
CA LEU A 45 14.92 -13.07 -2.32
C LEU A 45 15.39 -11.80 -1.60
N ALA A 46 15.78 -10.75 -2.32
CA ALA A 46 16.14 -9.47 -1.72
C ALA A 46 14.96 -8.86 -0.94
N LYS A 47 13.75 -8.88 -1.48
CA LYS A 47 12.54 -8.43 -0.79
C LYS A 47 12.18 -9.29 0.43
N GLU A 48 12.36 -10.60 0.35
CA GLU A 48 12.15 -11.52 1.47
C GLU A 48 13.21 -11.33 2.58
N LEU A 49 14.44 -10.96 2.20
CA LEU A 49 15.56 -10.67 3.10
C LEU A 49 15.61 -9.21 3.57
N GLU A 50 14.76 -8.32 3.06
CA GLU A 50 14.69 -6.92 3.50
C GLU A 50 14.21 -6.84 4.96
N PHE A 51 15.17 -6.72 5.87
CA PHE A 51 14.94 -6.44 7.28
C PHE A 51 14.63 -4.95 7.50
N PHE A 52 13.55 -4.61 8.21
CA PHE A 52 13.24 -3.22 8.58
C PHE A 52 13.79 -2.94 9.99
N PRO A 53 14.87 -2.15 10.15
CA PRO A 53 15.31 -1.74 11.47
C PRO A 53 14.20 -0.93 12.16
N ALA A 54 14.19 -0.98 13.49
CA ALA A 54 13.18 -0.29 14.27
C ALA A 54 13.24 1.23 14.04
N ILE A 55 12.10 1.82 13.67
CA ILE A 55 11.89 3.26 13.75
C ILE A 55 11.47 3.57 15.20
N PRO A 56 12.09 4.56 15.87
CA PRO A 56 11.69 4.97 17.21
C PRO A 56 10.20 5.32 17.26
N MET A 57 9.44 4.60 18.09
CA MET A 57 8.03 4.87 18.32
C MET A 57 7.86 5.66 19.61
N LEU A 58 6.97 6.64 19.61
CA LEU A 58 6.71 7.45 20.80
C LEU A 58 5.87 6.65 21.81
N PRO A 59 6.31 6.53 23.08
CA PRO A 59 5.49 5.98 24.15
C PRO A 59 4.44 7.00 24.62
N LEU A 60 3.37 6.49 25.26
CA LEU A 60 2.22 7.26 25.79
C LEU A 60 2.64 8.46 26.66
N HIS A 61 3.79 8.38 27.34
CA HIS A 61 4.26 9.37 28.32
C HIS A 61 5.37 10.30 27.80
N SER A 62 5.69 10.30 26.50
CA SER A 62 6.71 11.21 25.93
C SER A 62 6.20 12.63 25.63
N THR A 63 5.07 13.03 26.21
CA THR A 63 4.67 14.44 26.28
C THR A 63 5.50 15.19 27.33
N GLY A 64 6.81 15.19 27.14
CA GLY A 64 7.81 15.87 27.96
C GLY A 64 8.66 16.80 27.10
N ALA A 65 8.04 17.55 26.20
CA ALA A 65 8.67 18.70 25.56
C ALA A 65 7.78 19.90 25.83
N SER A 66 8.35 20.85 26.57
CA SER A 66 7.86 22.18 26.94
C SER A 66 6.68 22.69 26.12
N ALA A 67 5.62 23.09 26.82
CA ALA A 67 4.42 23.75 26.32
C ALA A 67 4.70 25.15 25.71
N SER A 68 5.48 25.17 24.63
CA SER A 68 5.34 26.17 23.56
C SER A 68 4.54 25.53 22.43
N GLY A 69 3.36 25.02 22.78
CA GLY A 69 2.53 24.20 21.91
C GLY A 69 2.03 25.00 20.72
N ARG A 70 2.46 24.63 19.50
CA ARG A 70 1.77 25.07 18.30
C ARG A 70 0.38 24.46 18.34
N GLY A 71 -0.66 25.28 18.49
CA GLY A 71 -2.03 24.83 18.38
C GLY A 71 -2.27 24.02 17.10
N ILE A 72 -3.26 23.14 17.13
CA ILE A 72 -3.67 22.39 15.94
C ILE A 72 -4.47 23.36 15.07
N PRO A 73 -4.04 23.62 13.81
CA PRO A 73 -4.78 24.53 12.95
C PRO A 73 -6.16 23.95 12.62
N PRO A 74 -7.15 24.79 12.26
CA PRO A 74 -8.37 24.32 11.62
C PRO A 74 -8.02 23.33 10.51
N SER A 75 -8.64 22.16 10.55
CA SER A 75 -8.19 20.98 9.80
C SER A 75 -9.37 20.21 9.21
N PHE A 76 -9.03 19.25 8.35
CA PHE A 76 -9.99 18.38 7.69
C PHE A 76 -9.91 16.96 8.24
N VAL A 77 -11.03 16.24 8.25
CA VAL A 77 -11.05 14.78 8.23
C VAL A 77 -11.43 14.35 6.82
N HIS A 78 -10.51 13.64 6.16
CA HIS A 78 -10.65 13.11 4.82
C HIS A 78 -10.98 11.62 4.88
N GLN A 79 -12.06 11.24 4.20
CA GLN A 79 -12.39 9.85 3.90
C GLN A 79 -12.73 9.75 2.41
N SER A 80 -12.58 8.58 1.79
CA SER A 80 -12.88 8.42 0.36
C SER A 80 -13.73 7.19 0.07
N TRP A 81 -14.63 7.30 -0.89
CA TRP A 81 -15.47 6.21 -1.38
C TRP A 81 -15.76 6.34 -2.86
N LYS A 82 -16.30 5.29 -3.46
CA LYS A 82 -16.72 5.32 -4.87
C LYS A 82 -17.80 6.37 -5.17
N SER A 83 -18.67 6.68 -4.20
CA SER A 83 -19.79 7.62 -4.33
C SER A 83 -20.14 8.30 -3.00
N ALA A 84 -21.08 9.25 -3.02
CA ALA A 84 -21.53 9.95 -1.81
C ALA A 84 -22.37 9.08 -0.85
N SER A 85 -22.88 7.92 -1.31
CA SER A 85 -23.68 7.01 -0.50
C SER A 85 -22.83 5.91 0.12
N LEU A 86 -22.78 5.88 1.44
CA LEU A 86 -22.07 4.86 2.21
C LEU A 86 -23.02 3.70 2.59
N PRO A 87 -22.55 2.44 2.57
CA PRO A 87 -23.24 1.34 3.24
C PRO A 87 -23.33 1.60 4.75
N ASN A 88 -24.30 0.96 5.42
CA ASN A 88 -24.67 1.26 6.80
C ASN A 88 -23.48 1.24 7.77
N ARG A 89 -22.68 0.15 7.80
CA ARG A 89 -21.51 0.05 8.68
C ARG A 89 -20.50 1.18 8.47
N PHE A 90 -20.19 1.50 7.21
CA PHE A 90 -19.27 2.59 6.88
C PHE A 90 -19.82 3.96 7.26
N SER A 91 -21.15 4.16 7.19
CA SER A 91 -21.79 5.39 7.65
C SER A 91 -21.65 5.54 9.18
N VAL A 92 -21.86 4.47 9.94
CA VAL A 92 -21.70 4.46 11.41
C VAL A 92 -20.26 4.77 11.80
N TRP A 93 -19.29 4.12 11.16
CA TRP A 93 -17.87 4.37 11.41
C TRP A 93 -17.45 5.78 10.98
N SER A 94 -17.90 6.27 9.82
CA SER A 94 -17.67 7.66 9.40
C SER A 94 -18.24 8.67 10.39
N ALA A 95 -19.42 8.42 10.97
CA ALA A 95 -20.02 9.29 11.98
C ALA A 95 -19.20 9.35 13.28
N SER A 96 -18.43 8.33 13.62
CA SER A 96 -17.55 8.35 14.79
C SER A 96 -16.46 9.43 14.70
N TRP A 97 -15.93 9.67 13.50
CA TRP A 97 -14.93 10.72 13.26
C TRP A 97 -15.51 12.12 13.50
N ARG A 98 -16.78 12.35 13.17
CA ARG A 98 -17.49 13.61 13.46
C ARG A 98 -17.66 13.83 14.95
N ARG A 99 -17.82 12.76 15.74
CA ARG A 99 -17.89 12.87 17.21
C ARG A 99 -16.52 13.16 17.81
N CYS A 100 -15.45 12.55 17.31
CA CYS A 100 -14.09 12.79 17.79
C CYS A 100 -13.53 14.17 17.41
N PHE A 101 -13.90 14.68 16.23
CA PHE A 101 -13.39 15.93 15.66
C PHE A 101 -14.56 16.84 15.20
N PRO A 102 -15.42 17.31 16.12
CA PRO A 102 -16.64 18.03 15.76
C PRO A 102 -16.37 19.39 15.08
N ASP A 103 -15.26 20.04 15.45
CA ASP A 103 -14.90 21.38 14.94
C ASP A 103 -14.13 21.33 13.61
N TRP A 104 -13.84 20.14 13.10
CA TRP A 104 -13.09 19.95 11.86
C TRP A 104 -14.04 19.82 10.68
N GLN A 105 -13.55 20.17 9.48
CA GLN A 105 -14.33 19.97 8.26
C GLN A 105 -14.25 18.50 7.82
N HIS A 106 -15.39 17.85 7.65
CA HIS A 106 -15.47 16.44 7.23
C HIS A 106 -15.72 16.34 5.73
N ARG A 107 -14.81 15.71 5.00
CA ARG A 107 -14.91 15.56 3.54
C ARG A 107 -14.86 14.10 3.11
N LEU A 108 -15.98 13.65 2.53
CA LEU A 108 -16.06 12.39 1.81
C LEU A 108 -15.76 12.65 0.33
N TRP A 109 -14.65 12.11 -0.16
CA TRP A 109 -14.22 12.24 -1.54
C TRP A 109 -14.74 11.09 -2.39
N THR A 110 -15.45 11.40 -3.47
CA THR A 110 -15.87 10.40 -4.46
C THR A 110 -14.77 10.08 -5.47
N ASP A 111 -14.93 9.00 -6.25
CA ASP A 111 -14.03 8.70 -7.39
C ASP A 111 -13.95 9.91 -8.36
N ALA A 112 -15.07 10.61 -8.58
CA ALA A 112 -15.14 11.80 -9.42
C ALA A 112 -14.40 12.99 -8.79
N ASP A 113 -14.62 13.24 -7.49
CA ASP A 113 -13.91 14.30 -6.77
C ASP A 113 -12.39 14.09 -6.80
N ASN A 114 -11.95 12.85 -6.70
CA ASN A 114 -10.53 12.47 -6.77
C ASN A 114 -9.94 12.82 -8.12
N ALA A 115 -10.60 12.43 -9.21
CA ALA A 115 -10.16 12.74 -10.56
C ALA A 115 -10.06 14.25 -10.77
N ASP A 116 -11.06 15.01 -10.33
CA ASP A 116 -11.08 16.47 -10.49
C ASP A 116 -10.11 17.20 -9.58
N PHE A 117 -9.85 16.68 -8.38
CA PHE A 117 -8.87 17.21 -7.46
C PHE A 117 -7.45 17.06 -8.02
N VAL A 118 -7.07 15.84 -8.43
CA VAL A 118 -5.73 15.60 -8.99
C VAL A 118 -5.54 16.40 -10.29
N ARG A 119 -6.53 16.40 -11.18
CA ARG A 119 -6.46 17.14 -12.45
C ARG A 119 -6.24 18.64 -12.25
N ARG A 120 -6.92 19.25 -11.26
CA ARG A 120 -6.86 20.71 -11.03
C ARG A 120 -5.68 21.13 -10.16
N LYS A 121 -5.33 20.37 -9.13
CA LYS A 121 -4.30 20.75 -8.15
C LYS A 121 -2.93 20.18 -8.46
N PHE A 122 -2.85 19.07 -9.19
CA PHE A 122 -1.62 18.36 -9.51
C PHE A 122 -1.59 17.92 -10.98
N PRO A 123 -1.71 18.87 -11.93
CA PRO A 123 -1.82 18.55 -13.36
C PRO A 123 -0.62 17.73 -13.88
N ASP A 124 0.59 17.95 -13.35
CA ASP A 124 1.79 17.21 -13.75
C ASP A 124 1.78 15.74 -13.29
N PHE A 125 1.13 15.46 -12.16
CA PHE A 125 0.97 14.09 -11.65
C PHE A 125 -0.24 13.37 -12.25
N TYR A 126 -1.23 14.11 -12.76
CA TYR A 126 -2.48 13.55 -13.27
C TYR A 126 -2.30 12.45 -14.33
N PRO A 127 -1.40 12.56 -15.33
CA PRO A 127 -1.14 11.48 -16.29
C PRO A 127 -0.65 10.19 -15.62
N THR A 128 0.26 10.29 -14.65
CA THR A 128 0.72 9.15 -13.86
C THR A 128 -0.41 8.55 -13.05
N TRP A 129 -1.17 9.38 -12.33
CA TRP A 129 -2.29 8.93 -11.51
C TRP A 129 -3.32 8.16 -12.34
N ARG A 130 -3.67 8.67 -13.54
CA ARG A 130 -4.60 8.00 -14.45
C ARG A 130 -4.05 6.67 -14.98
N SER A 131 -2.72 6.52 -15.11
CA SER A 131 -2.09 5.30 -15.63
C SER A 131 -1.91 4.19 -14.58
N LEU A 132 -2.12 4.49 -13.29
CA LEU A 132 -2.10 3.49 -12.21
C LEU A 132 -3.16 2.40 -12.50
N PRO A 133 -2.80 1.11 -12.44
CA PRO A 133 -3.66 0.06 -12.99
C PRO A 133 -4.88 -0.24 -12.13
N THR A 134 -4.80 -0.06 -10.82
CA THR A 134 -5.92 -0.36 -9.91
C THR A 134 -6.56 0.90 -9.33
N LYS A 135 -7.82 0.78 -8.89
CA LYS A 135 -8.51 1.87 -8.19
C LYS A 135 -7.87 2.18 -6.84
N ILE A 136 -7.46 1.15 -6.09
CA ILE A 136 -6.86 1.33 -4.78
C ILE A 136 -5.54 2.11 -4.88
N GLU A 137 -4.72 1.88 -5.91
CA GLU A 137 -3.50 2.65 -6.11
C GLU A 137 -3.76 4.13 -6.35
N ARG A 138 -4.83 4.43 -7.10
CA ARG A 138 -5.27 5.82 -7.29
C ARG A 138 -5.70 6.45 -5.97
N VAL A 139 -6.47 5.73 -5.15
CA VAL A 139 -6.93 6.20 -3.82
C VAL A 139 -5.76 6.38 -2.85
N ASP A 140 -4.84 5.42 -2.80
CA ASP A 140 -3.59 5.48 -2.03
C ASP A 140 -2.73 6.68 -2.40
N SER A 141 -2.66 7.02 -3.68
CA SER A 141 -1.90 8.19 -4.12
C SER A 141 -2.62 9.49 -3.72
N VAL A 142 -3.94 9.55 -3.85
CA VAL A 142 -4.70 10.79 -3.57
C VAL A 142 -4.69 11.13 -2.08
N ARG A 143 -4.69 10.14 -1.17
CA ARG A 143 -4.61 10.43 0.27
C ARG A 143 -3.33 11.20 0.65
N TYR A 144 -2.20 10.93 -0.01
CA TYR A 144 -0.97 11.73 0.19
C TYR A 144 -1.12 13.16 -0.32
N LEU A 145 -1.83 13.36 -1.44
CA LEU A 145 -2.10 14.68 -2.01
C LEU A 145 -3.02 15.54 -1.14
N TYR A 146 -4.01 14.94 -0.47
CA TYR A 146 -4.82 15.67 0.51
C TYR A 146 -3.95 16.20 1.63
N LEU A 147 -3.14 15.32 2.24
CA LEU A 147 -2.29 15.65 3.37
C LEU A 147 -1.23 16.68 2.99
N TYR A 148 -0.68 16.61 1.79
CA TYR A 148 0.24 17.63 1.29
C TYR A 148 -0.44 18.99 1.11
N SER A 149 -1.57 19.04 0.40
CA SER A 149 -2.18 20.33 0.00
C SER A 149 -3.01 21.00 1.07
N MET A 150 -3.76 20.22 1.86
CA MET A 150 -4.71 20.69 2.85
C MET A 150 -4.28 20.36 4.27
N GLY A 151 -3.44 19.35 4.45
CA GLY A 151 -3.16 18.78 5.77
C GLY A 151 -4.39 18.04 6.32
N GLY A 152 -4.54 18.05 7.63
CA GLY A 152 -5.62 17.36 8.33
C GLY A 152 -5.34 15.87 8.52
N LEU A 153 -6.40 15.13 8.79
CA LEU A 153 -6.40 13.70 9.06
C LEU A 153 -7.03 12.96 7.89
N TYR A 154 -6.40 11.90 7.42
CA TYR A 154 -7.01 10.91 6.55
C TYR A 154 -7.33 9.65 7.35
N ALA A 155 -8.53 9.09 7.16
CA ALA A 155 -8.96 7.83 7.76
C ALA A 155 -9.74 6.97 6.75
N ASP A 156 -9.39 5.69 6.62
CA ASP A 156 -10.18 4.74 5.82
C ASP A 156 -11.59 4.56 6.41
N LEU A 157 -12.58 4.25 5.57
CA LEU A 157 -13.97 4.13 6.02
C LEU A 157 -14.24 2.95 6.93
N ASP A 158 -13.39 1.91 6.91
CA ASP A 158 -13.45 0.80 7.86
C ASP A 158 -12.68 1.07 9.15
N SER A 159 -12.54 2.35 9.53
CA SER A 159 -12.00 2.75 10.82
C SER A 159 -13.02 3.48 11.67
N GLU A 160 -13.09 3.11 12.95
CA GLU A 160 -13.89 3.78 13.97
C GLU A 160 -12.97 4.60 14.87
N CYS A 161 -13.32 5.86 15.08
CA CYS A 161 -12.71 6.69 16.10
C CYS A 161 -13.43 6.47 17.44
N LEU A 162 -12.68 6.03 18.44
CA LEU A 162 -13.19 5.71 19.77
C LEU A 162 -13.09 6.91 20.71
N HIS A 163 -11.99 7.66 20.64
CA HIS A 163 -11.72 8.81 21.52
C HIS A 163 -11.06 9.95 20.74
N PRO A 164 -11.35 11.22 21.06
CA PRO A 164 -10.64 12.36 20.48
C PRO A 164 -9.16 12.35 20.86
N PHE A 165 -8.27 12.62 19.90
CA PHE A 165 -6.81 12.53 20.09
C PHE A 165 -6.03 13.75 19.62
N HIS A 166 -6.65 14.93 19.65
CA HIS A 166 -6.02 16.22 19.34
C HIS A 166 -4.64 16.39 20.00
N HIS A 167 -4.50 16.00 21.27
CA HIS A 167 -3.24 16.13 22.01
C HIS A 167 -2.07 15.34 21.39
N LEU A 168 -2.33 14.26 20.65
CA LEU A 168 -1.31 13.52 19.91
C LEU A 168 -0.86 14.23 18.62
N LEU A 169 -1.67 15.18 18.12
CA LEU A 169 -1.42 15.89 16.87
C LEU A 169 -0.68 17.22 17.08
N ALA A 170 -0.82 17.84 18.26
CA ALA A 170 -0.38 19.21 18.52
C ALA A 170 1.13 19.43 18.29
N ASN A 171 1.95 18.48 18.73
CA ASN A 171 3.42 18.61 18.72
C ASN A 171 4.09 17.99 17.49
N CYS A 172 3.31 17.51 16.54
CA CYS A 172 3.79 16.75 15.40
C CYS A 172 3.40 17.45 14.10
N SER A 173 4.31 17.48 13.12
CA SER A 173 3.96 17.98 11.78
C SER A 173 3.32 16.88 10.93
N VAL A 174 3.67 15.62 11.21
CA VAL A 174 3.10 14.42 10.63
C VAL A 174 2.88 13.42 11.75
N VAL A 175 1.72 12.76 11.77
CA VAL A 175 1.42 11.67 12.70
C VAL A 175 1.05 10.43 11.91
N LEU A 176 1.73 9.33 12.20
CA LEU A 176 1.50 8.02 11.60
C LEU A 176 1.25 6.99 12.70
N GLY A 177 0.38 6.01 12.40
CA GLY A 177 0.17 4.84 13.24
C GLY A 177 0.84 3.61 12.65
N SER A 178 1.59 2.86 13.45
CA SER A 178 1.91 1.49 13.10
C SER A 178 0.73 0.56 13.38
N MET A 179 0.72 -0.58 12.69
CA MET A 179 -0.24 -1.65 12.88
C MET A 179 0.46 -2.87 13.44
N SER A 180 -0.25 -3.58 14.31
CA SER A 180 0.23 -4.83 14.90
C SER A 180 0.51 -5.84 13.79
N VAL A 181 1.68 -6.47 13.84
CA VAL A 181 2.09 -7.53 12.89
C VAL A 181 2.08 -8.92 13.55
N GLY A 182 1.46 -9.03 14.73
CA GLY A 182 1.43 -10.27 15.51
C GLY A 182 2.81 -10.64 16.07
N SER A 183 3.10 -11.93 16.07
CA SER A 183 4.37 -12.51 16.52
C SER A 183 5.01 -13.34 15.40
N GLY A 184 6.27 -13.75 15.58
CA GLY A 184 6.99 -14.58 14.62
C GLY A 184 7.73 -13.79 13.53
N TRP A 185 7.87 -14.39 12.34
CA TRP A 185 8.75 -13.88 11.28
C TRP A 185 8.42 -12.45 10.83
N THR A 186 7.13 -12.13 10.66
CA THR A 186 6.69 -10.79 10.26
C THR A 186 7.05 -9.74 11.30
N ALA A 187 6.88 -10.05 12.59
CA ALA A 187 7.25 -9.18 13.70
C ALA A 187 8.76 -8.99 13.82
N TRP A 188 9.54 -10.06 13.59
CA TRP A 188 10.99 -9.97 13.51
C TRP A 188 11.44 -9.06 12.36
N ARG A 189 10.80 -9.16 11.20
CA ARG A 189 11.13 -8.33 10.02
C ARG A 189 10.71 -6.87 10.19
N MET A 190 9.67 -6.60 10.98
CA MET A 190 9.06 -5.29 11.19
C MET A 190 8.84 -5.04 12.70
N PRO A 191 9.91 -4.82 13.48
CA PRO A 191 9.85 -4.71 14.94
C PRO A 191 9.06 -3.49 15.42
N SER A 192 8.92 -2.45 14.60
CA SER A 192 8.05 -1.28 14.88
C SER A 192 6.61 -1.45 14.41
N GLY A 193 6.21 -2.66 13.99
CA GLY A 193 4.97 -2.90 13.27
C GLY A 193 5.00 -2.38 11.83
N LEU A 194 3.85 -2.42 11.16
CA LEU A 194 3.70 -1.91 9.79
C LEU A 194 3.04 -0.51 9.82
N VAL A 195 3.77 0.53 9.43
CA VAL A 195 3.20 1.87 9.23
C VAL A 195 2.07 1.78 8.20
N GLN A 196 0.86 2.13 8.63
CA GLN A 196 -0.30 2.11 7.75
C GLN A 196 -0.48 3.43 7.03
N ASN A 197 -1.02 3.36 5.82
CA ASN A 197 -1.51 4.54 5.11
C ASN A 197 -3.04 4.72 5.30
N SER A 198 -3.66 3.97 6.20
CA SER A 198 -5.11 4.00 6.47
C SER A 198 -5.54 5.04 7.51
N LEU A 199 -4.62 5.49 8.38
CA LEU A 199 -4.83 6.59 9.31
C LEU A 199 -3.54 7.43 9.40
N MET A 200 -3.63 8.68 8.98
CA MET A 200 -2.47 9.59 8.90
C MET A 200 -2.92 11.02 9.14
N TYR A 201 -2.15 11.80 9.90
CA TYR A 201 -2.36 13.24 10.01
C TYR A 201 -1.14 14.01 9.52
N SER A 202 -1.38 15.21 9.00
CA SER A 202 -0.31 16.14 8.66
C SER A 202 -0.74 17.59 8.74
N ARG A 203 0.20 18.48 9.07
CA ARG A 203 0.15 19.88 8.66
C ARG A 203 0.35 19.97 7.13
N PRO A 204 -0.23 20.94 6.42
CA PRO A 204 0.01 21.08 4.99
C PRO A 204 1.50 21.32 4.67
N GLY A 205 1.92 20.94 3.46
CA GLY A 205 3.25 21.24 2.92
C GLY A 205 4.39 20.33 3.37
N GLN A 206 4.12 19.21 4.06
CA GLN A 206 5.18 18.32 4.54
C GLN A 206 5.85 17.53 3.40
N GLN A 207 7.18 17.56 3.37
CA GLN A 207 8.02 17.00 2.30
C GLN A 207 7.80 15.50 2.08
N ILE A 208 7.54 14.74 3.16
CA ILE A 208 7.30 13.28 3.08
C ILE A 208 6.22 12.92 2.05
N TRP A 209 5.18 13.75 1.89
CA TRP A 209 4.10 13.47 0.95
C TRP A 209 4.50 13.74 -0.49
N LEU A 210 5.34 14.75 -0.75
CA LEU A 210 5.93 14.93 -2.08
C LEU A 210 6.84 13.77 -2.43
N ASP A 211 7.68 13.34 -1.49
CA ASP A 211 8.57 12.21 -1.69
C ASP A 211 7.76 10.92 -1.97
N ALA A 212 6.61 10.74 -1.31
CA ALA A 212 5.69 9.64 -1.60
C ALA A 212 5.13 9.71 -3.02
N ILE A 213 4.71 10.88 -3.49
CA ILE A 213 4.21 11.06 -4.87
C ILE A 213 5.30 10.84 -5.91
N GLN A 214 6.51 11.34 -5.65
CA GLN A 214 7.68 11.10 -6.50
C GLN A 214 8.02 9.61 -6.57
N GLU A 215 7.94 8.90 -5.44
CA GLU A 215 8.14 7.44 -5.41
C GLU A 215 7.06 6.71 -6.22
N VAL A 216 5.79 7.12 -6.13
CA VAL A 216 4.72 6.59 -6.99
C VAL A 216 5.02 6.83 -8.48
N GLN A 217 5.46 8.03 -8.87
CA GLN A 217 5.87 8.33 -10.25
C GLN A 217 7.04 7.46 -10.72
N ARG A 218 8.05 7.30 -9.87
CA ARG A 218 9.23 6.47 -10.12
C ARG A 218 8.85 5.00 -10.33
N ILE A 219 7.95 4.47 -9.51
CA ILE A 219 7.48 3.08 -9.64
C ILE A 219 6.61 2.92 -10.89
N ALA A 220 5.72 3.87 -11.16
CA ALA A 220 4.85 3.84 -12.32
C ALA A 220 5.62 3.91 -13.65
N SER A 221 6.72 4.68 -13.71
CA SER A 221 7.58 4.77 -14.91
C SER A 221 8.33 3.47 -15.21
N GLN A 222 8.60 2.66 -14.18
CA GLN A 222 9.26 1.35 -14.31
C GLN A 222 8.30 0.22 -14.71
N ARG A 223 7.00 0.50 -14.81
CA ARG A 223 5.95 -0.51 -15.07
C ARG A 223 6.24 -1.41 -16.26
N ARG A 224 6.69 -0.84 -17.38
CA ARG A 224 6.99 -1.62 -18.60
C ARG A 224 8.07 -2.67 -18.35
N TRP A 225 9.11 -2.32 -17.60
CA TRP A 225 10.19 -3.24 -17.24
C TRP A 225 9.71 -4.34 -16.28
N SER A 226 8.90 -3.97 -15.29
CA SER A 226 8.34 -4.94 -14.32
C SER A 226 7.37 -5.94 -14.96
N LEU A 227 6.60 -5.54 -15.97
CA LEU A 227 5.74 -6.46 -16.74
C LEU A 227 6.55 -7.44 -17.59
N LEU A 228 7.63 -6.98 -18.23
CA LEU A 228 8.51 -7.83 -19.04
C LEU A 228 9.27 -8.87 -18.20
N THR A 229 9.57 -8.57 -16.95
CA THR A 229 10.36 -9.42 -16.05
C THR A 229 9.50 -10.29 -15.11
N GLY A 230 8.16 -10.18 -15.18
CA GLY A 230 7.25 -10.87 -14.25
C GLY A 230 7.36 -10.37 -12.79
N SER A 231 8.10 -9.29 -12.54
CA SER A 231 8.41 -8.75 -11.20
C SER A 231 7.47 -7.62 -10.79
N TYR A 232 6.16 -7.75 -11.07
CA TYR A 232 5.23 -6.65 -10.82
C TYR A 232 4.84 -6.56 -9.33
N PRO A 233 5.16 -5.47 -8.61
CA PRO A 233 4.87 -5.37 -7.18
C PRO A 233 3.35 -5.29 -6.91
N LEU A 234 2.91 -5.75 -5.73
CA LEU A 234 1.51 -5.63 -5.30
C LEU A 234 1.11 -4.15 -5.09
N GLU A 235 -0.18 -3.85 -4.96
CA GLU A 235 -0.67 -2.48 -4.73
C GLU A 235 -0.03 -1.84 -3.48
N GLU A 236 0.09 -2.64 -2.41
CA GLU A 236 0.74 -2.27 -1.15
C GLU A 236 2.18 -1.79 -1.33
N ASP A 237 2.88 -2.32 -2.33
CA ASP A 237 4.27 -2.00 -2.66
C ASP A 237 4.42 -0.76 -3.54
N ARG A 238 3.37 -0.38 -4.29
CA ARG A 238 3.44 0.66 -5.32
C ARG A 238 2.93 2.01 -4.83
N THR A 239 1.92 1.98 -3.97
CA THR A 239 1.26 3.18 -3.45
C THR A 239 0.87 3.03 -1.98
N GLY A 240 0.76 1.79 -1.49
CA GLY A 240 0.23 1.48 -0.17
C GLY A 240 1.25 1.48 0.98
N PRO A 241 0.97 0.76 2.08
CA PRO A 241 1.72 0.86 3.31
C PRO A 241 3.18 0.35 3.21
N LEU A 242 3.47 -0.63 2.36
CA LEU A 242 4.85 -1.12 2.18
C LEU A 242 5.72 -0.11 1.44
N MET A 243 5.16 0.63 0.47
CA MET A 243 5.86 1.75 -0.16
C MET A 243 6.18 2.84 0.87
N LEU A 244 5.18 3.26 1.64
CA LEU A 244 5.34 4.31 2.66
C LEU A 244 6.35 3.91 3.74
N MET A 245 6.30 2.68 4.21
CA MET A 245 7.28 2.13 5.17
C MET A 245 8.71 2.19 4.62
N ARG A 246 8.93 1.75 3.37
CA ARG A 246 10.26 1.81 2.75
C ARG A 246 10.75 3.24 2.61
N LEU A 247 9.87 4.17 2.21
CA LEU A 247 10.19 5.59 2.09
C LEU A 247 10.64 6.17 3.44
N LEU A 248 9.83 5.95 4.48
CA LEU A 248 10.12 6.39 5.85
C LEU A 248 11.46 5.87 6.34
N LYS A 249 11.72 4.57 6.15
CA LYS A 249 12.97 3.94 6.57
C LYS A 249 14.18 4.53 5.83
N ARG A 250 14.09 4.66 4.51
CA ARG A 250 15.19 5.17 3.66
C ARG A 250 15.58 6.60 4.03
N ASN A 251 14.60 7.40 4.43
CA ASN A 251 14.75 8.84 4.62
C ASN A 251 14.52 9.28 6.09
N TRP A 252 14.55 8.37 7.07
CA TRP A 252 14.14 8.65 8.45
C TRP A 252 14.88 9.83 9.07
N ALA A 253 16.19 9.96 8.80
CA ALA A 253 17.00 11.08 9.29
C ALA A 253 16.45 12.46 8.84
N SER A 254 15.82 12.54 7.67
CA SER A 254 15.18 13.78 7.18
C SER A 254 13.80 14.02 7.78
N TYR A 255 13.16 12.97 8.30
CA TYR A 255 11.78 13.02 8.78
C TYR A 255 11.65 13.07 10.31
N SER A 256 12.65 12.57 11.03
CA SER A 256 12.59 12.35 12.49
C SER A 256 12.28 13.60 13.32
N GLY A 257 12.60 14.80 12.83
CA GLY A 257 12.24 16.06 13.47
C GLY A 257 10.80 16.54 13.24
N SER A 258 10.04 15.87 12.36
CA SER A 258 8.70 16.30 11.92
C SER A 258 7.63 15.20 12.04
N VAL A 259 8.04 13.94 12.01
CA VAL A 259 7.16 12.76 12.03
C VAL A 259 7.12 12.15 13.43
N CYS A 260 5.91 12.02 13.96
CA CYS A 260 5.61 11.22 15.13
C CYS A 260 5.01 9.87 14.69
N LEU A 261 5.66 8.78 15.09
CA LEU A 261 5.17 7.42 14.87
C LEU A 261 4.66 6.83 16.18
N TYR A 262 3.36 6.51 16.23
CA TYR A 262 2.74 5.89 17.39
C TYR A 262 2.62 4.38 17.23
N ARG A 263 2.66 3.70 18.38
CA ARG A 263 2.55 2.24 18.46
C ARG A 263 1.15 1.73 18.08
N PRO A 264 1.02 0.44 17.75
CA PRO A 264 -0.25 -0.14 17.30
C PRO A 264 -1.42 0.04 18.26
N GLU A 265 -1.17 0.06 19.57
CA GLU A 265 -2.22 0.14 20.59
C GLU A 265 -3.03 1.44 20.52
N PHE A 266 -2.54 2.46 19.82
CA PHE A 266 -3.21 3.75 19.70
C PHE A 266 -4.25 3.75 18.59
N PHE A 267 -3.96 3.08 17.46
CA PHE A 267 -4.72 3.28 16.22
C PHE A 267 -5.05 1.99 15.46
N ASN A 268 -4.21 0.96 15.56
CA ASN A 268 -4.33 -0.28 14.78
C ASN A 268 -3.85 -1.49 15.60
N PRO A 269 -4.56 -1.83 16.70
CA PRO A 269 -4.07 -2.76 17.70
C PRO A 269 -4.11 -4.24 17.26
N PHE A 270 -4.84 -4.54 16.18
CA PHE A 270 -4.88 -5.86 15.54
C PHE A 270 -4.82 -5.73 14.01
N SER A 271 -4.53 -6.84 13.33
CA SER A 271 -4.49 -6.92 11.88
C SER A 271 -4.67 -8.35 11.37
N TRP A 272 -4.59 -8.53 10.05
CA TRP A 272 -4.61 -9.85 9.41
C TRP A 272 -3.27 -10.61 9.49
N PHE A 273 -2.20 -10.03 10.04
CA PHE A 273 -0.92 -10.73 10.22
C PHE A 273 -0.90 -11.64 11.46
N GLY A 274 -1.84 -11.46 12.38
CA GLY A 274 -1.98 -12.28 13.59
C GLY A 274 -3.42 -12.74 13.79
N SER A 275 -3.63 -13.54 14.83
CA SER A 275 -4.94 -13.84 15.38
C SER A 275 -5.23 -12.90 16.55
N ASP A 276 -6.45 -12.38 16.62
CA ASP A 276 -6.99 -11.76 17.84
C ASP A 276 -8.22 -12.55 18.30
N PRO A 277 -8.35 -12.86 19.61
CA PRO A 277 -9.45 -13.67 20.11
C PRO A 277 -10.82 -12.98 20.03
N ALA A 278 -10.89 -11.66 19.94
CA ALA A 278 -12.15 -10.91 19.87
C ALA A 278 -12.39 -10.23 18.51
N CYS A 279 -11.32 -9.95 17.75
CA CYS A 279 -11.40 -9.17 16.52
C CYS A 279 -11.05 -10.01 15.28
N ARG A 280 -12.02 -10.19 14.38
CA ARG A 280 -11.83 -10.84 13.07
C ARG A 280 -11.77 -9.81 11.95
N THR A 281 -10.89 -10.00 10.98
CA THR A 281 -10.74 -9.10 9.82
C THR A 281 -11.66 -9.51 8.65
N LEU A 282 -11.52 -8.86 7.48
CA LEU A 282 -12.25 -9.19 6.25
C LEU A 282 -13.77 -9.09 6.40
N ASN A 283 -14.21 -8.21 7.30
CA ASN A 283 -15.61 -7.98 7.61
C ASN A 283 -16.35 -9.26 8.04
N GLY A 284 -15.67 -10.12 8.81
CA GLY A 284 -16.21 -11.39 9.29
C GLY A 284 -17.08 -11.29 10.55
N MET A 285 -17.19 -10.11 11.17
CA MET A 285 -17.84 -9.93 12.48
C MET A 285 -19.33 -9.55 12.37
N THR A 286 -20.14 -10.14 13.25
CA THR A 286 -21.50 -9.71 13.59
C THR A 286 -21.50 -8.40 14.38
N ALA A 287 -22.67 -7.83 14.65
CA ALA A 287 -22.77 -6.61 15.47
C ALA A 287 -22.24 -6.82 16.90
N ASP A 288 -22.58 -7.94 17.53
CA ASP A 288 -22.14 -8.25 18.91
C ASP A 288 -20.62 -8.50 18.98
N GLU A 289 -20.05 -9.11 17.94
CA GLU A 289 -18.60 -9.30 17.84
C GLU A 289 -17.87 -7.99 17.56
N LEU A 290 -18.46 -7.08 16.77
CA LEU A 290 -17.92 -5.73 16.60
C LEU A 290 -17.85 -4.98 17.92
N GLU A 291 -18.91 -5.07 18.73
CA GLU A 291 -18.95 -4.45 20.06
C GLU A 291 -17.98 -5.11 21.03
N THR A 292 -17.81 -6.43 20.95
CA THR A 292 -16.82 -7.15 21.77
C THR A 292 -15.39 -6.75 21.38
N CYS A 293 -15.10 -6.67 20.09
CA CYS A 293 -13.82 -6.19 19.57
C CYS A 293 -13.54 -4.73 19.99
N ARG A 294 -14.55 -3.86 19.91
CA ARG A 294 -14.46 -2.46 20.36
C ARG A 294 -14.16 -2.37 21.85
N ARG A 295 -14.87 -3.13 22.70
CA ARG A 295 -14.63 -3.14 24.16
C ARG A 295 -13.23 -3.60 24.53
N ARG A 296 -12.69 -4.59 23.83
CA ARG A 296 -11.31 -5.08 24.03
C ARG A 296 -10.27 -3.98 23.83
N TYR A 297 -10.48 -3.11 22.85
CA TYR A 297 -9.55 -2.04 22.49
C TYR A 297 -10.07 -0.64 22.84
N ASN A 298 -10.88 -0.54 23.90
CA ASN A 298 -11.46 0.74 24.33
C ASN A 298 -10.42 1.78 24.79
N SER A 299 -9.16 1.39 25.03
CA SER A 299 -8.07 2.34 25.30
C SER A 299 -7.40 2.90 24.04
N SER A 300 -7.67 2.32 22.87
CA SER A 300 -7.21 2.84 21.58
C SER A 300 -8.01 4.07 21.20
N TYR A 301 -7.39 5.00 20.48
CA TYR A 301 -8.05 6.19 19.94
C TYR A 301 -8.84 5.90 18.67
N ALA A 302 -8.35 4.95 17.87
CA ALA A 302 -9.05 4.44 16.71
C ALA A 302 -8.79 2.95 16.54
N ILE A 303 -9.67 2.29 15.81
CA ILE A 303 -9.52 0.91 15.37
C ILE A 303 -9.85 0.81 13.88
N GLN A 304 -9.06 0.06 13.13
CA GLN A 304 -9.39 -0.33 11.76
C GLN A 304 -9.84 -1.79 11.72
N TYR A 305 -10.97 -2.06 11.07
CA TYR A 305 -11.60 -3.37 10.97
C TYR A 305 -11.11 -4.22 9.79
N HIS A 306 -10.22 -3.66 8.96
CA HIS A 306 -9.52 -4.37 7.89
C HIS A 306 -10.46 -5.15 6.97
N THR A 307 -11.51 -4.50 6.49
CA THR A 307 -12.57 -5.13 5.70
C THR A 307 -12.09 -5.59 4.33
N GLN A 308 -11.02 -4.97 3.80
CA GLN A 308 -10.42 -5.22 2.49
C GLN A 308 -11.43 -5.26 1.33
N VAL A 309 -12.49 -4.43 1.41
CA VAL A 309 -13.52 -4.35 0.36
C VAL A 309 -12.92 -3.93 -0.99
N TRP A 310 -11.79 -3.22 -0.98
CA TRP A 310 -11.05 -2.86 -2.20
C TRP A 310 -10.46 -4.08 -2.93
N ARG A 311 -10.08 -5.15 -2.22
CA ARG A 311 -9.47 -6.38 -2.79
C ARG A 311 -10.53 -7.46 -3.06
N HIS A 312 -11.45 -7.67 -2.12
CA HIS A 312 -12.43 -8.77 -2.19
C HIS A 312 -13.83 -8.34 -2.67
N GLY A 313 -14.06 -7.04 -2.85
CA GLY A 313 -15.24 -6.51 -3.54
C GLY A 313 -16.57 -6.93 -2.91
N LYS A 314 -17.45 -7.52 -3.73
CA LYS A 314 -18.86 -7.80 -3.37
C LYS A 314 -19.00 -8.75 -2.17
N SER A 315 -18.11 -9.73 -2.00
CA SER A 315 -18.22 -10.70 -0.90
C SER A 315 -18.11 -10.03 0.47
N ASN A 316 -17.17 -9.10 0.61
CA ASN A 316 -16.94 -8.38 1.87
C ASN A 316 -17.92 -7.20 2.00
N MET A 317 -18.39 -6.63 0.89
CA MET A 317 -19.42 -5.58 0.90
C MET A 317 -20.79 -6.10 1.34
N ALA A 318 -21.18 -7.33 0.95
CA ALA A 318 -22.45 -7.94 1.37
C ALA A 318 -22.53 -8.12 2.90
N ARG A 319 -21.40 -8.44 3.53
CA ARG A 319 -21.29 -8.52 5.00
C ARG A 319 -21.29 -7.15 5.68
N ALA A 320 -21.14 -6.07 4.91
CA ALA A 320 -21.05 -4.68 5.41
C ALA A 320 -22.39 -3.93 5.32
N SER A 321 -23.38 -4.54 4.66
CA SER A 321 -24.67 -3.95 4.31
C SER A 321 -25.64 -4.04 5.48
#